data_AF-R1DQ85-F1
#
_entry.id   AF-R1DQ85-F1
#
_cell.length_a   1.000
_cell.length_b   1.000
_cell.length_c   1.000
_cell.angle_alpha   90.00
_cell.angle_beta   90.00
_cell.angle_gamma   90.00
#
_symmetry.space_group_name_H-M   'P 1'
#
loop_
_entity.id
_entity.type
_entity.pdbx_description
1 polymer ?
#
loop_
_entity_poly.entity_id
_entity_poly.type
_entity_poly.pdbx_seq_one_letter_code
_entity_poly.pdbx_strand_id
1 'polypeptide(L)'
;MCVPEGLGRSTQTLPMPRADGDPSPPHARVDWLLALQDGDVASWDIYNGARKWTVAIAGGHATLPEGMEVLPDKAFFGRTSVVSITCPSSLRSIGEQCFSGCTSLAAVVLPAGLSSLGDGCFRNCASLTSVTVPAGLATLGVQAFDGCWSLTSIRLPPGLKSIGRWTFAGCTSLAHATLPDHLEKLGEYAFAGSSLATVALPASLASVGEGAFFRCSALTSIALPAGATEPSPAAARSRDSCAFKGCTALARVTFPDDVAAPTPRSAFYIEERHPLQDAPRHDFSFKGCTALADVDFPADLSYIGYDAFYNCASLGSVTVPASAQIEEWHGNALAFHPSTTVVRLPAARMRARRRLSLLDARGPPLLTFLLEAVLSYRRARPLLFGWLERVQVRIGSYGPDGAARKRDREEFEGDFGGI
;
A
#
# COMPACT_ATOMS: atom_id res chain seq x y z
N MET A 1 -72.05 12.46 -12.22
CA MET A 1 -72.10 11.91 -10.84
C MET A 1 -70.77 12.21 -10.16
N CYS A 2 -70.85 12.67 -8.92
CA CYS A 2 -69.87 13.47 -8.18
C CYS A 2 -68.60 12.74 -7.71
N VAL A 3 -67.54 13.52 -7.46
CA VAL A 3 -66.32 13.20 -6.68
C VAL A 3 -66.64 13.34 -5.16
N PRO A 4 -65.93 12.69 -4.19
CA PRO A 4 -64.69 13.27 -3.61
C PRO A 4 -63.65 12.29 -2.98
N GLU A 5 -62.42 12.82 -2.79
CA GLU A 5 -61.39 12.69 -1.72
C GLU A 5 -61.01 11.38 -0.99
N GLY A 6 -59.68 11.15 -0.89
CA GLY A 6 -58.94 10.83 0.36
C GLY A 6 -58.65 9.37 0.74
N LEU A 7 -57.36 8.99 0.88
CA LEU A 7 -56.76 8.21 2.00
C LEU A 7 -55.34 7.70 1.67
N GLY A 8 -54.42 7.90 2.63
CA GLY A 8 -53.00 7.61 2.53
C GLY A 8 -52.61 6.13 2.47
N ARG A 9 -51.40 5.86 1.97
CA ARG A 9 -50.77 4.53 2.07
C ARG A 9 -49.72 4.54 3.17
N SER A 10 -50.07 3.89 4.26
CA SER A 10 -49.19 3.50 5.35
C SER A 10 -48.16 2.47 4.89
N THR A 11 -46.94 2.63 5.40
CA THR A 11 -45.87 1.63 5.40
C THR A 11 -46.24 0.46 6.30
N GLN A 12 -46.26 -0.76 5.77
CA GLN A 12 -46.18 -1.99 6.56
C GLN A 12 -44.96 -2.78 6.09
N THR A 13 -43.90 -2.74 6.88
CA THR A 13 -42.82 -3.75 6.85
C THR A 13 -43.09 -4.75 7.96
N LEU A 14 -43.42 -5.99 7.57
CA LEU A 14 -43.65 -7.14 8.44
C LEU A 14 -42.34 -7.56 9.15
N PRO A 15 -42.36 -7.97 10.44
CA PRO A 15 -41.20 -8.56 11.10
C PRO A 15 -41.11 -10.08 10.83
N MET A 16 -39.90 -10.56 10.55
CA MET A 16 -39.56 -11.99 10.50
C MET A 16 -39.36 -12.56 11.93
N PRO A 17 -39.72 -13.84 12.20
CA PRO A 17 -39.72 -14.40 13.56
C PRO A 17 -38.33 -14.82 14.04
N ARG A 18 -38.10 -14.73 15.35
CA ARG A 18 -36.88 -15.16 16.06
C ARG A 18 -36.85 -16.69 16.22
N ALA A 19 -35.65 -17.28 16.15
CA ALA A 19 -35.36 -18.61 16.68
C ALA A 19 -34.92 -18.47 18.14
N ASP A 20 -35.60 -19.19 19.03
CA ASP A 20 -35.34 -19.22 20.48
C ASP A 20 -34.11 -20.09 20.81
N GLY A 21 -33.27 -19.65 21.77
CA GLY A 21 -32.36 -20.56 22.48
C GLY A 21 -30.92 -20.12 22.78
N ASP A 22 -30.63 -18.86 23.12
CA ASP A 22 -29.31 -18.48 23.64
C ASP A 22 -29.43 -17.76 25.02
N PRO A 23 -28.86 -18.31 26.11
CA PRO A 23 -28.90 -17.70 27.43
C PRO A 23 -27.69 -16.77 27.63
N SER A 24 -27.76 -15.59 27.04
CA SER A 24 -26.86 -14.46 27.35
C SER A 24 -27.68 -13.25 27.81
N PRO A 25 -27.20 -12.47 28.81
CA PRO A 25 -28.01 -11.43 29.45
C PRO A 25 -28.41 -10.35 28.43
N PRO A 26 -29.61 -9.76 28.55
CA PRO A 26 -30.11 -8.84 27.55
C PRO A 26 -29.22 -7.60 27.53
N HIS A 27 -28.35 -7.49 26.53
CA HIS A 27 -27.83 -6.21 26.11
C HIS A 27 -29.05 -5.33 25.86
N ALA A 28 -29.22 -4.32 26.72
CA ALA A 28 -30.26 -3.33 26.59
C ALA A 28 -30.16 -2.72 25.19
N ARG A 29 -31.03 -3.18 24.29
CA ARG A 29 -31.38 -2.45 23.08
C ARG A 29 -32.06 -1.17 23.54
N VAL A 30 -31.25 -0.17 23.82
CA VAL A 30 -31.75 1.20 23.91
C VAL A 30 -31.95 1.59 22.45
N ASP A 31 -33.20 1.55 22.00
CA ASP A 31 -33.62 2.15 20.74
C ASP A 31 -33.44 3.67 20.86
N TRP A 32 -32.22 4.18 20.63
CA TRP A 32 -31.89 5.62 20.76
C TRP A 32 -32.10 6.43 19.47
N LEU A 33 -32.79 5.86 18.49
CA LEU A 33 -32.99 6.48 17.17
C LEU A 33 -34.39 7.11 17.05
N LEU A 34 -34.62 8.22 17.77
CA LEU A 34 -35.51 9.27 17.29
C LEU A 34 -34.68 10.23 16.43
N ALA A 35 -34.35 9.79 15.22
CA ALA A 35 -33.87 10.68 14.17
C ALA A 35 -35.00 11.64 13.79
N LEU A 36 -35.04 12.81 14.45
CA LEU A 36 -35.79 13.95 13.94
C LEU A 36 -35.24 14.29 12.55
N GLN A 37 -36.11 14.20 11.53
CA GLN A 37 -35.83 14.60 10.15
C GLN A 37 -35.19 15.99 10.07
N ASP A 38 -34.32 16.18 9.08
CA ASP A 38 -33.57 17.39 8.78
C ASP A 38 -34.49 18.61 8.55
N GLY A 39 -34.97 19.20 9.64
CA GLY A 39 -35.43 20.58 9.70
C GLY A 39 -34.36 21.46 10.36
N ASP A 40 -34.43 22.77 10.16
CA ASP A 40 -33.63 23.78 10.87
C ASP A 40 -33.89 23.73 12.38
N VAL A 41 -33.33 22.72 13.05
CA VAL A 41 -33.41 22.57 14.49
C VAL A 41 -32.25 23.34 15.11
N ALA A 42 -32.56 24.39 15.86
CA ALA A 42 -31.58 25.20 16.59
C ALA A 42 -30.79 24.39 17.64
N SER A 43 -31.30 23.22 18.02
CA SER A 43 -30.60 22.25 18.86
C SER A 43 -31.21 20.87 18.70
N TRP A 44 -30.45 19.82 19.02
CA TRP A 44 -31.01 18.49 19.26
C TRP A 44 -30.36 17.83 20.47
N ASP A 45 -31.06 16.83 21.00
CA ASP A 45 -30.66 16.15 22.21
C ASP A 45 -29.97 14.82 21.90
N ILE A 46 -28.77 14.66 22.45
CA ILE A 46 -27.99 13.42 22.43
C ILE A 46 -28.14 12.76 23.80
N TYR A 47 -28.48 11.48 23.80
CA TYR A 47 -28.63 10.69 25.02
C TYR A 47 -27.43 9.76 25.20
N ASN A 48 -26.82 9.81 26.37
CA ASN A 48 -25.78 8.88 26.78
C ASN A 48 -26.20 8.21 28.10
N GLY A 49 -26.84 7.05 27.98
CA GLY A 49 -27.56 6.41 29.09
C GLY A 49 -28.67 7.33 29.61
N ALA A 50 -28.63 7.63 30.91
CA ALA A 50 -29.59 8.53 31.57
C ALA A 50 -29.27 10.03 31.38
N ARG A 51 -28.09 10.37 30.84
CA ARG A 51 -27.69 11.78 30.66
C ARG A 51 -28.18 12.29 29.31
N LYS A 52 -28.87 13.42 29.35
CA LYS A 52 -29.32 14.19 28.19
C LYS A 52 -28.34 15.35 27.96
N TRP A 53 -27.84 15.46 26.74
CA TRP A 53 -26.96 16.55 26.31
C TRP A 53 -27.61 17.29 25.15
N THR A 54 -27.76 18.60 25.26
CA THR A 54 -28.31 19.41 24.17
C THR A 54 -27.16 19.99 23.35
N VAL A 55 -27.13 19.67 22.07
CA VAL A 55 -26.17 20.22 21.09
C VAL A 55 -26.79 21.44 20.46
N ALA A 56 -26.13 22.59 20.57
CA ALA A 56 -26.60 23.81 19.92
C ALA A 56 -26.08 23.89 18.48
N ILE A 57 -26.98 24.25 17.57
CA ILE A 57 -26.71 24.33 16.13
C ILE A 57 -27.06 25.73 15.65
N ALA A 58 -26.05 26.42 15.12
CA ALA A 58 -26.22 27.75 14.54
C ALA A 58 -25.58 27.77 13.15
N GLY A 59 -26.38 28.00 12.10
CA GLY A 59 -25.89 28.10 10.73
C GLY A 59 -25.10 26.88 10.25
N GLY A 60 -25.50 25.66 10.65
CA GLY A 60 -24.80 24.42 10.31
C GLY A 60 -23.55 24.12 11.16
N HIS A 61 -23.21 24.98 12.13
CA HIS A 61 -22.15 24.70 13.10
C HIS A 61 -22.73 24.02 14.35
N ALA A 62 -22.30 22.80 14.65
CA ALA A 62 -22.70 22.07 15.85
C ALA A 62 -21.68 22.29 16.98
N THR A 63 -22.18 22.74 18.14
CA THR A 63 -21.37 22.93 19.36
C THR A 63 -21.75 21.87 20.39
N LEU A 64 -20.79 21.00 20.69
CA LEU A 64 -20.95 19.97 21.71
C LEU A 64 -20.73 20.59 23.12
N PRO A 65 -21.57 20.27 24.11
CA PRO A 65 -21.49 20.87 25.45
C PRO A 65 -20.25 20.41 26.22
N GLU A 66 -19.68 21.31 27.02
CA GLU A 66 -18.54 21.02 27.91
C GLU A 66 -18.88 19.94 28.95
N GLY A 67 -17.89 19.10 29.27
CA GLY A 67 -18.07 17.96 30.18
C GLY A 67 -18.63 16.70 29.51
N MET A 68 -18.97 16.75 28.22
CA MET A 68 -19.27 15.56 27.44
C MET A 68 -17.98 14.76 27.21
N GLU A 69 -17.93 13.53 27.72
CA GLU A 69 -16.77 12.64 27.62
C GLU A 69 -16.92 11.60 26.49
N VAL A 70 -18.15 11.18 26.19
CA VAL A 70 -18.44 10.12 25.22
C VAL A 70 -19.58 10.57 24.32
N LEU A 71 -19.31 10.58 23.01
CA LEU A 71 -20.30 10.76 21.97
C LEU A 71 -20.83 9.38 21.56
N PRO A 72 -22.14 9.11 21.66
CA PRO A 72 -22.69 7.80 21.36
C PRO A 72 -22.67 7.50 19.86
N ASP A 73 -22.89 6.23 19.54
CA ASP A 73 -22.96 5.74 18.17
C ASP A 73 -24.04 6.50 17.37
N LYS A 74 -23.76 6.75 16.09
CA LYS A 74 -24.67 7.41 15.12
C LYS A 74 -25.32 8.72 15.61
N ALA A 75 -24.72 9.44 16.57
CA ALA A 75 -25.33 10.66 17.14
C ALA A 75 -25.61 11.76 16.08
N PHE A 76 -24.83 11.81 15.01
CA PHE A 76 -24.97 12.72 13.87
C PHE A 76 -25.23 11.97 12.55
N PHE A 77 -25.65 10.71 12.60
CA PHE A 77 -25.77 9.88 11.40
C PHE A 77 -26.74 10.48 10.39
N GLY A 78 -26.27 10.64 9.15
CA GLY A 78 -27.03 11.17 8.02
C GLY A 78 -27.35 12.66 8.12
N ARG A 79 -26.75 13.41 9.05
CA ARG A 79 -27.01 14.85 9.21
C ARG A 79 -26.35 15.66 8.11
N THR A 80 -27.09 15.92 7.05
CA THR A 80 -26.59 16.61 5.86
C THR A 80 -26.46 18.12 6.03
N SER A 81 -27.07 18.72 7.05
CA SER A 81 -27.02 20.17 7.31
C SER A 81 -25.79 20.62 8.14
N VAL A 82 -25.07 19.70 8.77
CA VAL A 82 -23.92 20.03 9.62
C VAL A 82 -22.68 20.26 8.77
N VAL A 83 -22.14 21.48 8.84
CA VAL A 83 -20.98 21.94 8.08
C VAL A 83 -19.70 21.84 8.91
N SER A 84 -19.79 22.07 10.22
CA SER A 84 -18.63 22.04 11.12
C SER A 84 -19.03 21.71 12.55
N ILE A 85 -18.08 21.18 13.31
CA ILE A 85 -18.33 20.68 14.67
C ILE A 85 -17.20 21.13 15.60
N THR A 86 -17.58 21.74 16.73
CA THR A 86 -16.67 22.03 17.83
C THR A 86 -16.84 20.98 18.92
N CYS A 87 -15.79 20.19 19.13
CA CYS A 87 -15.74 19.19 20.19
C CYS A 87 -15.18 19.78 21.49
N PRO A 88 -15.76 19.48 22.67
CA PRO A 88 -15.24 19.94 23.94
C PRO A 88 -13.93 19.25 24.26
N SER A 89 -13.10 19.91 25.07
CA SER A 89 -11.81 19.38 25.50
C SER A 89 -11.91 18.11 26.34
N SER A 90 -13.07 17.88 26.98
CA SER A 90 -13.39 16.71 27.80
C SER A 90 -13.66 15.43 26.99
N LEU A 91 -13.88 15.53 25.67
CA LEU A 91 -14.30 14.39 24.86
C LEU A 91 -13.17 13.36 24.70
N ARG A 92 -13.44 12.12 25.13
CA ARG A 92 -12.50 10.99 25.14
C ARG A 92 -12.83 9.93 24.10
N SER A 93 -14.11 9.73 23.79
CA SER A 93 -14.54 8.68 22.86
C SER A 93 -15.63 9.17 21.92
N ILE A 94 -15.52 8.79 20.65
CA ILE A 94 -16.57 8.96 19.65
C ILE A 94 -17.04 7.59 19.20
N GLY A 95 -18.35 7.36 19.24
CA GLY A 95 -18.98 6.09 18.91
C GLY A 95 -18.96 5.74 17.42
N GLU A 96 -19.43 4.54 17.12
CA GLU A 96 -19.49 3.99 15.77
C GLU A 96 -20.45 4.80 14.89
N GLN A 97 -20.04 5.03 13.63
CA GLN A 97 -20.83 5.71 12.61
C GLN A 97 -21.35 7.09 13.04
N CYS A 98 -20.69 7.74 14.00
CA CYS A 98 -21.20 8.94 14.66
C CYS A 98 -21.56 10.06 13.67
N PHE A 99 -20.66 10.37 12.73
CA PHE A 99 -20.84 11.37 11.66
C PHE A 99 -21.02 10.72 10.28
N SER A 100 -21.39 9.43 10.23
CA SER A 100 -21.55 8.74 8.96
C SER A 100 -22.68 9.37 8.13
N GLY A 101 -22.39 9.76 6.89
CA GLY A 101 -23.35 10.40 6.00
C GLY A 101 -23.54 11.90 6.22
N CYS A 102 -22.71 12.56 7.04
CA CYS A 102 -22.68 14.03 7.14
C CYS A 102 -22.03 14.64 5.88
N THR A 103 -22.77 14.66 4.77
CA THR A 103 -22.23 15.02 3.45
C THR A 103 -21.71 16.46 3.35
N SER A 104 -22.25 17.40 4.13
CA SER A 104 -21.81 18.80 4.15
C SER A 104 -20.70 19.10 5.15
N LEU A 105 -20.27 18.12 5.95
CA LEU A 105 -19.26 18.32 6.99
C LEU A 105 -17.90 18.61 6.36
N ALA A 106 -17.48 19.87 6.41
CA ALA A 106 -16.28 20.35 5.73
C ALA A 106 -15.03 20.33 6.62
N ALA A 107 -15.22 20.55 7.93
CA ALA A 107 -14.13 20.63 8.90
C ALA A 107 -14.55 20.06 10.28
N VAL A 108 -13.64 19.30 10.88
CA VAL A 108 -13.78 18.75 12.23
C VAL A 108 -12.49 18.95 13.00
N VAL A 109 -12.58 19.56 14.17
CA VAL A 109 -11.45 19.66 15.11
C VAL A 109 -11.61 18.59 16.16
N LEU A 110 -10.82 17.51 16.03
CA LEU A 110 -10.78 16.44 17.02
C LEU A 110 -10.01 16.91 18.26
N PRO A 111 -10.53 16.65 19.48
CA PRO A 111 -9.88 17.10 20.71
C PRO A 111 -8.61 16.30 20.98
N ALA A 112 -7.58 16.96 21.53
CA ALA A 112 -6.28 16.34 21.80
C ALA A 112 -6.35 15.14 22.78
N GLY A 113 -7.34 15.15 23.67
CA GLY A 113 -7.58 14.11 24.66
C GLY A 113 -8.35 12.89 24.16
N LEU A 114 -8.72 12.84 22.88
CA LEU A 114 -9.47 11.75 22.27
C LEU A 114 -8.63 10.47 22.22
N SER A 115 -9.13 9.39 22.82
CA SER A 115 -8.45 8.10 22.91
C SER A 115 -9.11 7.01 22.07
N SER A 116 -10.36 7.20 21.63
CA SER A 116 -11.10 6.22 20.83
C SER A 116 -11.95 6.88 19.75
N LEU A 117 -11.97 6.27 18.57
CA LEU A 117 -12.76 6.65 17.41
C LEU A 117 -13.39 5.39 16.82
N GLY A 118 -14.73 5.33 16.86
CA GLY A 118 -15.49 4.16 16.44
C GLY A 118 -15.45 3.91 14.93
N ASP A 119 -15.80 2.70 14.54
CA ASP A 119 -15.83 2.27 13.15
C ASP A 119 -16.81 3.11 12.32
N GLY A 120 -16.42 3.48 11.11
CA GLY A 120 -17.25 4.26 10.19
C GLY A 120 -17.54 5.70 10.65
N CYS A 121 -16.83 6.23 11.65
CA CYS A 121 -17.16 7.51 12.30
C CYS A 121 -17.38 8.66 11.31
N PHE A 122 -16.54 8.83 10.28
CA PHE A 122 -16.66 9.86 9.25
C PHE A 122 -16.99 9.28 7.86
N ARG A 123 -17.60 8.10 7.81
CA ARG A 123 -17.95 7.46 6.54
C ARG A 123 -18.87 8.35 5.70
N ASN A 124 -18.61 8.47 4.41
CA ASN A 124 -19.36 9.29 3.45
C ASN A 124 -19.48 10.78 3.84
N CYS A 125 -18.52 11.34 4.58
CA CYS A 125 -18.39 12.78 4.78
C CYS A 125 -17.82 13.44 3.52
N ALA A 126 -18.65 13.56 2.48
CA ALA A 126 -18.22 13.92 1.13
C ALA A 126 -17.49 15.28 1.03
N SER A 127 -17.83 16.26 1.89
CA SER A 127 -17.23 17.60 1.90
C SER A 127 -15.99 17.72 2.80
N LEU A 128 -15.61 16.68 3.54
CA LEU A 128 -14.53 16.77 4.52
C LEU A 128 -13.19 16.94 3.82
N THR A 129 -12.53 18.08 4.03
CA THR A 129 -11.35 18.47 3.24
C THR A 129 -10.02 18.10 3.88
N SER A 130 -9.94 18.16 5.21
CA SER A 130 -8.74 17.83 5.98
C SER A 130 -9.11 17.34 7.37
N VAL A 131 -8.29 16.43 7.90
CA VAL A 131 -8.45 15.90 9.25
C VAL A 131 -7.08 15.82 9.92
N THR A 132 -7.00 16.33 11.15
CA THR A 132 -5.86 16.11 12.03
C THR A 132 -6.25 15.08 13.07
N VAL A 133 -5.66 13.89 12.97
CA VAL A 133 -5.92 12.79 13.90
C VAL A 133 -5.11 13.04 15.19
N PRO A 134 -5.75 13.09 16.37
CA PRO A 134 -5.09 13.43 17.63
C PRO A 134 -4.07 12.36 18.06
N ALA A 135 -3.03 12.80 18.77
CA ALA A 135 -1.89 11.96 19.17
C ALA A 135 -2.25 10.77 20.08
N GLY A 136 -3.37 10.85 20.79
CA GLY A 136 -3.85 9.78 21.68
C GLY A 136 -4.44 8.56 20.97
N LEU A 137 -4.71 8.63 19.67
CA LEU A 137 -5.27 7.52 18.91
C LEU A 137 -4.17 6.54 18.46
N ALA A 138 -4.20 5.33 19.04
CA ALA A 138 -3.32 4.24 18.65
C ALA A 138 -3.81 3.48 17.40
N THR A 139 -5.11 3.51 17.12
CA THR A 139 -5.74 2.74 16.04
C THR A 139 -6.79 3.58 15.33
N LEU A 140 -6.88 3.45 14.00
CA LEU A 140 -8.04 3.91 13.22
C LEU A 140 -8.95 2.73 12.90
N GLY A 141 -10.24 2.88 13.21
CA GLY A 141 -11.26 1.87 13.01
C GLY A 141 -11.54 1.54 11.54
N VAL A 142 -12.33 0.49 11.35
CA VAL A 142 -12.82 0.05 10.04
C VAL A 142 -13.67 1.16 9.42
N GLN A 143 -13.45 1.47 8.14
CA GLN A 143 -14.22 2.48 7.38
C GLN A 143 -14.23 3.90 7.97
N ALA A 144 -13.32 4.25 8.89
CA ALA A 144 -13.41 5.51 9.64
C ALA A 144 -13.54 6.77 8.75
N PHE A 145 -12.92 6.79 7.56
CA PHE A 145 -13.01 7.86 6.56
C PHE A 145 -13.39 7.33 5.16
N ASP A 146 -14.04 6.18 5.08
CA ASP A 146 -14.51 5.59 3.82
C ASP A 146 -15.43 6.56 3.07
N GLY A 147 -15.20 6.81 1.79
CA GLY A 147 -16.03 7.69 0.96
C GLY A 147 -15.89 9.20 1.22
N CYS A 148 -14.81 9.67 1.87
CA CYS A 148 -14.52 11.10 2.01
C CYS A 148 -13.92 11.67 0.71
N TRP A 149 -14.76 11.92 -0.30
CA TRP A 149 -14.31 12.28 -1.65
C TRP A 149 -13.50 13.57 -1.74
N SER A 150 -13.77 14.56 -0.87
CA SER A 150 -13.05 15.84 -0.85
C SER A 150 -11.81 15.85 0.06
N LEU A 151 -11.47 14.73 0.71
CA LEU A 151 -10.35 14.68 1.66
C LEU A 151 -9.03 14.80 0.89
N THR A 152 -8.36 15.94 1.01
CA THR A 152 -7.12 16.24 0.27
C THR A 152 -5.87 15.88 1.04
N SER A 153 -5.92 16.00 2.37
CA SER A 153 -4.78 15.75 3.25
C SER A 153 -5.24 15.19 4.58
N ILE A 154 -4.42 14.29 5.13
CA ILE A 154 -4.59 13.76 6.47
C ILE A 154 -3.27 13.78 7.23
N ARG A 155 -3.34 14.22 8.49
CA ARG A 155 -2.20 14.16 9.41
C ARG A 155 -2.43 13.01 10.40
N LEU A 156 -1.67 11.93 10.22
CA LEU A 156 -1.66 10.77 11.12
C LEU A 156 -0.68 11.02 12.27
N PRO A 157 -1.01 10.62 13.51
CA PRO A 157 -0.13 10.84 14.64
C PRO A 157 1.04 9.85 14.63
N PRO A 158 2.21 10.23 15.20
CA PRO A 158 3.40 9.38 15.20
C PRO A 158 3.22 8.09 16.01
N GLY A 159 2.29 8.07 16.98
CA GLY A 159 1.97 6.90 17.81
C GLY A 159 0.95 5.94 17.20
N LEU A 160 0.48 6.16 15.97
CA LEU A 160 -0.52 5.30 15.34
C LEU A 160 0.11 3.95 14.97
N LYS A 161 -0.46 2.86 15.49
CA LYS A 161 0.01 1.50 15.27
C LYS A 161 -0.73 0.76 14.17
N SER A 162 -2.01 1.05 13.98
CA SER A 162 -2.86 0.29 13.05
C SER A 162 -3.86 1.16 12.32
N ILE A 163 -3.98 0.93 11.01
CA ILE A 163 -5.05 1.46 10.15
C ILE A 163 -5.98 0.30 9.79
N GLY A 164 -7.28 0.45 10.04
CA GLY A 164 -8.29 -0.57 9.81
C GLY A 164 -8.60 -0.85 8.34
N ARG A 165 -9.50 -1.82 8.12
CA ARG A 165 -10.02 -2.17 6.80
C ARG A 165 -10.83 -0.99 6.22
N TRP A 166 -10.66 -0.69 4.93
CA TRP A 166 -11.37 0.37 4.20
C TRP A 166 -11.28 1.78 4.81
N THR A 167 -10.31 2.05 5.70
CA THR A 167 -10.28 3.32 6.47
C THR A 167 -10.30 4.57 5.59
N PHE A 168 -9.59 4.58 4.47
CA PHE A 168 -9.53 5.67 3.47
C PHE A 168 -9.99 5.21 2.08
N ALA A 169 -10.83 4.16 2.02
CA ALA A 169 -11.37 3.69 0.76
C ALA A 169 -12.20 4.81 0.10
N GLY A 170 -12.07 4.97 -1.22
CA GLY A 170 -12.82 5.97 -2.00
C GLY A 170 -12.44 7.43 -1.72
N CYS A 171 -11.35 7.72 -1.01
CA CYS A 171 -10.85 9.09 -0.82
C CYS A 171 -10.17 9.61 -2.10
N THR A 172 -10.96 9.90 -3.13
CA THR A 172 -10.49 10.22 -4.48
C THR A 172 -9.71 11.53 -4.61
N SER A 173 -9.78 12.44 -3.65
CA SER A 173 -8.96 13.66 -3.63
C SER A 173 -7.69 13.55 -2.77
N LEU A 174 -7.48 12.41 -2.09
CA LEU A 174 -6.38 12.25 -1.15
C LEU A 174 -5.06 12.06 -1.90
N ALA A 175 -4.34 13.16 -2.12
CA ALA A 175 -3.08 13.17 -2.86
C ALA A 175 -1.86 12.87 -1.98
N HIS A 176 -1.93 13.24 -0.70
CA HIS A 176 -0.81 13.14 0.23
C HIS A 176 -1.25 12.50 1.56
N ALA A 177 -0.61 11.39 1.90
CA ALA A 177 -0.69 10.77 3.22
C ALA A 177 0.71 10.35 3.67
N THR A 178 1.17 10.89 4.78
CA THR A 178 2.42 10.47 5.42
C THR A 178 2.09 9.37 6.42
N LEU A 179 2.55 8.16 6.15
CA LEU A 179 2.42 7.04 7.09
C LEU A 179 3.41 7.22 8.25
N PRO A 180 3.01 6.95 9.49
CA PRO A 180 3.91 7.09 10.65
C PRO A 180 4.95 5.97 10.71
N ASP A 181 6.14 6.30 11.22
CA ASP A 181 7.32 5.40 11.24
C ASP A 181 7.14 4.13 12.08
N HIS A 182 6.16 4.12 13.00
CA HIS A 182 5.84 2.99 13.89
C HIS A 182 4.55 2.26 13.51
N LEU A 183 4.02 2.50 12.31
CA LEU A 183 2.83 1.80 11.82
C LEU A 183 3.14 0.31 11.64
N GLU A 184 2.41 -0.55 12.35
CA GLU A 184 2.60 -1.99 12.34
C GLU A 184 1.65 -2.69 11.35
N LYS A 185 0.42 -2.17 11.21
CA LYS A 185 -0.64 -2.84 10.44
C LYS A 185 -1.39 -1.88 9.51
N LEU A 186 -1.54 -2.29 8.26
CA LEU A 186 -2.40 -1.67 7.26
C LEU A 186 -3.51 -2.64 6.88
N GLY A 187 -4.77 -2.26 7.09
CA GLY A 187 -5.93 -3.09 6.80
C GLY A 187 -6.17 -3.31 5.31
N GLU A 188 -7.01 -4.30 5.00
CA GLU A 188 -7.45 -4.58 3.63
C GLU A 188 -8.14 -3.36 3.03
N TYR A 189 -7.83 -3.05 1.76
CA TYR A 189 -8.40 -1.94 1.01
C TYR A 189 -8.31 -0.58 1.73
N ALA A 190 -7.35 -0.40 2.65
CA ALA A 190 -7.23 0.80 3.48
C ALA A 190 -7.16 2.10 2.68
N PHE A 191 -6.50 2.12 1.53
CA PHE A 191 -6.35 3.27 0.63
C PHE A 191 -6.93 2.99 -0.77
N ALA A 192 -7.85 2.03 -0.89
CA ALA A 192 -8.41 1.64 -2.18
C ALA A 192 -9.14 2.80 -2.88
N GLY A 193 -8.79 3.09 -4.14
CA GLY A 193 -9.38 4.16 -4.93
C GLY A 193 -8.95 5.57 -4.52
N SER A 194 -7.90 5.70 -3.70
CA SER A 194 -7.31 7.00 -3.37
C SER A 194 -6.42 7.54 -4.49
N SER A 195 -6.23 8.87 -4.54
CA SER A 195 -5.37 9.52 -5.54
C SER A 195 -3.96 9.81 -5.02
N LEU A 196 -3.43 8.91 -4.17
CA LEU A 196 -2.09 9.07 -3.60
C LEU A 196 -1.04 9.08 -4.70
N ALA A 197 -0.23 10.15 -4.78
CA ALA A 197 0.79 10.28 -5.82
C ALA A 197 2.06 9.45 -5.52
N THR A 198 2.44 9.41 -4.24
CA THR A 198 3.61 8.70 -3.70
C THR A 198 3.30 8.19 -2.31
N VAL A 199 3.73 6.96 -2.00
CA VAL A 199 3.60 6.39 -0.64
C VAL A 199 4.93 5.75 -0.24
N ALA A 200 5.48 6.20 0.88
CA ALA A 200 6.60 5.55 1.55
C ALA A 200 6.02 4.64 2.64
N LEU A 201 6.24 3.33 2.51
CA LEU A 201 5.83 2.37 3.54
C LEU A 201 6.89 2.35 4.65
N PRO A 202 6.48 2.47 5.94
CA PRO A 202 7.41 2.49 7.05
C PRO A 202 8.07 1.13 7.28
N ALA A 203 9.32 1.13 7.77
CA ALA A 203 10.09 -0.09 8.01
C ALA A 203 9.47 -1.01 9.07
N SER A 204 8.66 -0.46 9.99
CA SER A 204 7.95 -1.20 11.04
C SER A 204 6.73 -1.98 10.56
N LEU A 205 6.34 -1.84 9.29
CA LEU A 205 5.08 -2.38 8.79
C LEU A 205 5.15 -3.91 8.70
N ALA A 206 4.50 -4.60 9.64
CA ALA A 206 4.49 -6.05 9.74
C ALA A 206 3.46 -6.70 8.80
N SER A 207 2.35 -6.02 8.51
CA SER A 207 1.32 -6.58 7.62
C SER A 207 0.65 -5.52 6.75
N VAL A 208 0.59 -5.80 5.44
CA VAL A 208 -0.18 -5.05 4.44
C VAL A 208 -1.39 -5.89 4.05
N GLY A 209 -2.58 -5.37 4.29
CA GLY A 209 -3.83 -6.03 3.94
C GLY A 209 -4.04 -6.13 2.43
N GLU A 210 -4.86 -7.10 2.03
CA GLU A 210 -5.26 -7.30 0.64
C GLU A 210 -5.80 -6.02 0.01
N GLY A 211 -5.37 -5.69 -1.21
CA GLY A 211 -5.95 -4.57 -1.95
C GLY A 211 -5.73 -3.21 -1.29
N ALA A 212 -4.80 -3.09 -0.33
CA ALA A 212 -4.61 -1.86 0.44
C ALA A 212 -4.47 -0.61 -0.43
N PHE A 213 -3.88 -0.71 -1.62
CA PHE A 213 -3.73 0.37 -2.59
C PHE A 213 -4.43 0.05 -3.92
N PHE A 214 -5.48 -0.77 -3.91
CA PHE A 214 -6.26 -1.13 -5.10
C PHE A 214 -6.77 0.12 -5.84
N ARG A 215 -6.55 0.19 -7.16
CA ARG A 215 -6.98 1.32 -8.03
C ARG A 215 -6.50 2.70 -7.56
N CYS A 216 -5.30 2.80 -6.97
CA CYS A 216 -4.66 4.10 -6.77
C CYS A 216 -4.12 4.61 -8.11
N SER A 217 -4.98 5.29 -8.88
CA SER A 217 -4.69 5.65 -10.28
C SER A 217 -3.63 6.74 -10.44
N ALA A 218 -3.36 7.53 -9.40
CA ALA A 218 -2.35 8.59 -9.40
C ALA A 218 -0.97 8.14 -8.85
N LEU A 219 -0.87 6.91 -8.33
CA LEU A 219 0.34 6.42 -7.68
C LEU A 219 1.44 6.16 -8.71
N THR A 220 2.52 6.92 -8.65
CA THR A 220 3.60 6.90 -9.66
C THR A 220 4.79 6.03 -9.27
N SER A 221 5.11 5.98 -7.97
CA SER A 221 6.24 5.22 -7.45
C SER A 221 5.97 4.69 -6.05
N ILE A 222 6.52 3.52 -5.76
CA ILE A 222 6.43 2.86 -4.46
C ILE A 222 7.83 2.40 -4.04
N ALA A 223 8.16 2.67 -2.77
CA ALA A 223 9.30 2.08 -2.07
C ALA A 223 8.78 1.15 -0.98
N LEU A 224 9.16 -0.13 -1.07
CA LEU A 224 8.77 -1.16 -0.11
C LEU A 224 9.74 -1.16 1.10
N PRO A 225 9.27 -1.53 2.32
CA PRO A 225 10.07 -1.42 3.54
C PRO A 225 11.05 -2.58 3.73
N ALA A 226 12.23 -2.26 4.31
CA ALA A 226 13.31 -3.21 4.60
C ALA A 226 12.93 -4.10 5.78
N GLY A 227 12.20 -5.18 5.50
CA GLY A 227 11.79 -6.12 6.55
C GLY A 227 10.29 -6.30 6.69
N ALA A 228 9.54 -6.29 5.58
CA ALA A 228 8.27 -7.03 5.54
C ALA A 228 8.56 -8.52 5.74
N THR A 229 8.88 -8.90 6.97
CA THR A 229 8.77 -10.26 7.48
C THR A 229 7.31 -10.63 7.32
N GLU A 230 7.10 -11.78 6.70
CA GLU A 230 5.85 -12.41 6.30
C GLU A 230 4.56 -11.86 6.92
N PRO A 231 3.51 -11.65 6.10
CA PRO A 231 2.20 -11.32 6.62
C PRO A 231 1.77 -12.40 7.63
N SER A 232 1.50 -11.98 8.87
CA SER A 232 0.98 -12.82 9.95
C SER A 232 -0.06 -13.83 9.44
N PRO A 233 -0.06 -15.09 9.91
CA PRO A 233 -0.88 -16.20 9.38
C PRO A 233 -2.39 -15.92 9.29
N ALA A 234 -2.88 -14.92 10.02
CA ALA A 234 -4.25 -14.42 9.89
C ALA A 234 -4.59 -13.83 8.50
N ALA A 235 -3.61 -13.35 7.72
CA ALA A 235 -3.78 -12.85 6.36
C ALA A 235 -3.92 -13.98 5.30
N ALA A 236 -3.58 -15.23 5.66
CA ALA A 236 -3.61 -16.40 4.78
C ALA A 236 -5.03 -16.88 4.39
N ARG A 237 -6.07 -16.18 4.82
CA ARG A 237 -7.47 -16.49 4.50
C ARG A 237 -8.02 -15.77 3.29
N SER A 238 -7.34 -14.75 2.76
CA SER A 238 -7.79 -14.12 1.52
C SER A 238 -7.29 -14.91 0.31
N ARG A 239 -8.21 -15.13 -0.64
CA ARG A 239 -8.02 -15.94 -1.84
C ARG A 239 -7.25 -15.21 -2.95
N ASP A 240 -7.00 -13.91 -2.84
CA ASP A 240 -6.40 -13.10 -3.92
C ASP A 240 -5.51 -11.96 -3.36
N SER A 241 -4.19 -12.14 -3.23
CA SER A 241 -3.28 -11.07 -2.74
C SER A 241 -3.08 -9.98 -3.79
N CYS A 242 -3.85 -8.89 -3.72
CA CYS A 242 -3.94 -7.84 -4.77
C CYS A 242 -3.54 -6.43 -4.31
N ALA A 243 -2.47 -6.25 -3.53
CA ALA A 243 -2.17 -4.98 -2.85
C ALA A 243 -2.21 -3.72 -3.75
N PHE A 244 -1.71 -3.79 -5.00
CA PHE A 244 -1.58 -2.64 -5.92
C PHE A 244 -2.32 -2.83 -7.26
N LYS A 245 -3.28 -3.76 -7.34
CA LYS A 245 -4.01 -4.04 -8.58
C LYS A 245 -4.73 -2.79 -9.10
N GLY A 246 -4.54 -2.50 -10.39
CA GLY A 246 -5.17 -1.36 -11.08
C GLY A 246 -4.52 0.01 -10.83
N CYS A 247 -3.30 0.07 -10.29
CA CYS A 247 -2.53 1.32 -10.21
C CYS A 247 -1.96 1.67 -11.61
N THR A 248 -2.78 2.28 -12.46
CA THR A 248 -2.45 2.47 -13.88
C THR A 248 -1.29 3.44 -14.13
N ALA A 249 -1.00 4.38 -13.22
CA ALA A 249 0.10 5.34 -13.34
C ALA A 249 1.41 4.89 -12.68
N LEU A 250 1.43 3.69 -12.06
CA LEU A 250 2.60 3.20 -11.34
C LEU A 250 3.72 2.90 -12.34
N ALA A 251 4.78 3.68 -12.31
CA ALA A 251 5.88 3.61 -13.27
C ALA A 251 7.09 2.84 -12.74
N ARG A 252 7.37 2.96 -11.42
CA ARG A 252 8.53 2.34 -10.77
C ARG A 252 8.17 1.69 -9.43
N VAL A 253 8.68 0.47 -9.22
CA VAL A 253 8.66 -0.21 -7.90
C VAL A 253 10.09 -0.49 -7.45
N THR A 254 10.43 -0.02 -6.25
CA THR A 254 11.76 -0.23 -5.65
C THR A 254 11.65 -1.06 -4.37
N PHE A 255 12.56 -2.03 -4.25
CA PHE A 255 12.72 -2.85 -3.05
C PHE A 255 13.91 -2.31 -2.24
N PRO A 256 13.90 -2.43 -0.91
CA PRO A 256 14.94 -1.90 -0.03
C PRO A 256 16.26 -2.68 -0.17
N ASP A 257 17.38 -2.02 0.15
CA ASP A 257 18.73 -2.55 -0.04
C ASP A 257 19.06 -3.77 0.84
N ASP A 258 19.68 -4.78 0.22
CA ASP A 258 20.09 -6.10 0.77
C ASP A 258 21.25 -6.03 1.80
N VAL A 259 21.27 -5.07 2.74
CA VAL A 259 22.41 -4.93 3.67
C VAL A 259 22.31 -5.88 4.88
N ALA A 260 21.14 -6.42 5.21
CA ALA A 260 21.00 -7.32 6.36
C ALA A 260 20.10 -8.53 6.10
N ALA A 261 20.72 -9.71 6.22
CA ALA A 261 20.17 -11.07 6.30
C ALA A 261 19.74 -11.78 4.99
N PRO A 262 20.20 -13.04 4.77
CA PRO A 262 19.72 -13.92 3.71
C PRO A 262 18.46 -14.63 4.21
N THR A 263 17.31 -13.95 4.19
CA THR A 263 16.02 -14.65 4.29
C THR A 263 15.41 -14.69 2.90
N PRO A 264 14.82 -15.82 2.46
CA PRO A 264 14.11 -15.85 1.18
C PRO A 264 13.04 -14.77 1.21
N ARG A 265 13.23 -13.72 0.41
CA ARG A 265 12.18 -12.71 0.21
C ARG A 265 11.26 -13.27 -0.85
N SER A 266 10.03 -13.60 -0.47
CA SER A 266 8.96 -13.63 -1.46
C SER A 266 8.58 -12.17 -1.72
N ALA A 267 8.66 -11.73 -2.98
CA ALA A 267 7.92 -10.54 -3.35
C ALA A 267 6.45 -10.99 -3.39
N PHE A 268 5.78 -10.85 -2.24
CA PHE A 268 4.33 -10.96 -2.07
C PHE A 268 3.72 -12.36 -1.89
N TYR A 269 4.45 -13.36 -1.35
CA TYR A 269 3.83 -14.65 -0.98
C TYR A 269 3.44 -14.70 0.50
N ILE A 270 2.19 -15.10 0.75
CA ILE A 270 1.69 -15.55 2.05
C ILE A 270 1.97 -17.06 2.13
N GLU A 271 3.00 -17.48 2.88
CA GLU A 271 3.16 -18.90 3.20
C GLU A 271 2.05 -19.33 4.16
N GLU A 272 1.14 -20.19 3.71
CA GLU A 272 0.73 -21.35 4.50
C GLU A 272 0.41 -22.52 3.55
N ARG A 273 1.29 -23.54 3.58
CA ARG A 273 0.93 -24.89 3.14
C ARG A 273 -0.19 -25.40 4.05
N HIS A 274 -1.45 -25.25 3.63
CA HIS A 274 -2.53 -26.00 4.25
C HIS A 274 -2.56 -27.41 3.62
N PRO A 275 -2.55 -28.52 4.40
CA PRO A 275 -2.44 -29.88 3.86
C PRO A 275 -3.69 -30.39 3.11
N LEU A 276 -4.69 -29.55 2.85
CA LEU A 276 -6.01 -29.99 2.37
C LEU A 276 -6.68 -28.87 1.56
N GLN A 277 -6.48 -28.83 0.23
CA GLN A 277 -7.45 -28.50 -0.84
C GLN A 277 -6.78 -28.10 -2.17
N ASP A 278 -7.15 -28.80 -3.24
CA ASP A 278 -6.61 -28.78 -4.60
C ASP A 278 -6.97 -27.54 -5.44
N ALA A 279 -6.63 -26.32 -5.00
CA ALA A 279 -6.69 -25.14 -5.86
C ALA A 279 -5.50 -24.19 -5.61
N PRO A 280 -4.71 -23.82 -6.64
CA PRO A 280 -3.60 -22.89 -6.50
C PRO A 280 -4.07 -21.46 -6.17
N ARG A 281 -3.30 -20.77 -5.32
CA ARG A 281 -3.55 -19.38 -4.88
C ARG A 281 -3.06 -18.43 -5.97
N HIS A 282 -3.82 -17.38 -6.29
CA HIS A 282 -3.44 -16.40 -7.32
C HIS A 282 -2.88 -15.12 -6.67
N ASP A 283 -1.69 -14.70 -7.11
CA ASP A 283 -0.99 -13.52 -6.58
C ASP A 283 -1.07 -12.36 -7.56
N PHE A 284 -2.18 -11.59 -7.59
CA PHE A 284 -2.39 -10.49 -8.55
C PHE A 284 -1.82 -9.13 -8.10
N SER A 285 -0.68 -9.11 -7.43
CA SER A 285 -0.21 -7.94 -6.67
C SER A 285 -0.12 -6.63 -7.49
N PHE A 286 0.32 -6.68 -8.75
CA PHE A 286 0.44 -5.51 -9.66
C PHE A 286 -0.40 -5.63 -10.93
N LYS A 287 -1.44 -6.48 -10.92
CA LYS A 287 -2.27 -6.68 -12.12
C LYS A 287 -2.86 -5.36 -12.64
N GLY A 288 -2.65 -5.09 -13.93
CA GLY A 288 -3.17 -3.89 -14.60
C GLY A 288 -2.42 -2.59 -14.29
N CYS A 289 -1.19 -2.66 -13.78
CA CYS A 289 -0.29 -1.51 -13.71
C CYS A 289 0.28 -1.22 -15.10
N THR A 290 -0.53 -0.62 -15.97
CA THR A 290 -0.21 -0.47 -17.39
C THR A 290 1.02 0.40 -17.66
N ALA A 291 1.32 1.39 -16.81
CA ALA A 291 2.49 2.26 -16.95
C ALA A 291 3.77 1.71 -16.31
N LEU A 292 3.73 0.53 -15.69
CA LEU A 292 4.87 -0.03 -14.97
C LEU A 292 5.96 -0.41 -15.95
N ALA A 293 7.05 0.38 -15.98
CA ALA A 293 8.16 0.22 -16.90
C ALA A 293 9.41 -0.38 -16.22
N ASP A 294 9.54 -0.18 -14.90
CA ASP A 294 10.76 -0.46 -14.17
C ASP A 294 10.47 -1.12 -12.81
N VAL A 295 11.06 -2.29 -12.57
CA VAL A 295 10.92 -3.06 -11.32
C VAL A 295 12.28 -3.61 -10.91
N ASP A 296 12.78 -3.12 -9.77
CA ASP A 296 14.08 -3.52 -9.22
C ASP A 296 13.94 -4.70 -8.25
N PHE A 297 13.81 -5.92 -8.79
CA PHE A 297 13.71 -7.13 -7.96
C PHE A 297 14.96 -7.34 -7.08
N PRO A 298 14.80 -7.77 -5.81
CA PRO A 298 15.92 -8.03 -4.92
C PRO A 298 16.63 -9.34 -5.29
N ALA A 299 17.91 -9.46 -4.95
CA ALA A 299 18.74 -10.57 -5.43
C ALA A 299 18.48 -11.90 -4.71
N ASP A 300 17.80 -11.84 -3.58
CA ASP A 300 17.35 -12.96 -2.73
C ASP A 300 15.90 -13.38 -3.00
N LEU A 301 15.27 -12.84 -4.05
CA LEU A 301 13.92 -13.22 -4.47
C LEU A 301 13.86 -14.72 -4.80
N SER A 302 13.01 -15.45 -4.09
CA SER A 302 12.85 -16.90 -4.23
C SER A 302 11.64 -17.31 -5.07
N TYR A 303 10.59 -16.48 -5.10
CA TYR A 303 9.30 -16.83 -5.69
C TYR A 303 8.59 -15.61 -6.29
N ILE A 304 7.98 -15.81 -7.47
CA ILE A 304 7.05 -14.89 -8.12
C ILE A 304 5.77 -15.68 -8.43
N GLY A 305 4.66 -15.28 -7.82
CA GLY A 305 3.38 -15.95 -7.96
C GLY A 305 2.68 -15.68 -9.29
N TYR A 306 1.63 -16.47 -9.53
CA TYR A 306 0.81 -16.42 -10.74
C TYR A 306 0.13 -15.05 -10.98
N ASP A 307 0.24 -14.52 -12.20
CA ASP A 307 -0.35 -13.24 -12.66
C ASP A 307 0.07 -11.97 -11.88
N ALA A 308 1.20 -12.01 -11.15
CA ALA A 308 1.71 -10.88 -10.36
C ALA A 308 1.84 -9.58 -11.15
N PHE A 309 2.28 -9.65 -12.40
CA PHE A 309 2.44 -8.52 -13.31
C PHE A 309 1.54 -8.64 -14.56
N TYR A 310 0.42 -9.35 -14.44
CA TYR A 310 -0.52 -9.49 -15.54
C TYR A 310 -1.01 -8.12 -16.03
N ASN A 311 -1.05 -7.90 -17.35
CA ASN A 311 -1.45 -6.65 -17.99
C ASN A 311 -0.58 -5.41 -17.61
N CYS A 312 0.70 -5.63 -17.29
CA CYS A 312 1.72 -4.57 -17.22
C CYS A 312 2.37 -4.35 -18.59
N ALA A 313 1.64 -3.76 -19.53
CA ALA A 313 2.07 -3.66 -20.94
C ALA A 313 3.35 -2.83 -21.16
N SER A 314 3.63 -1.84 -20.32
CA SER A 314 4.85 -1.02 -20.40
C SER A 314 6.11 -1.71 -19.85
N LEU A 315 5.97 -2.90 -19.26
CA LEU A 315 7.09 -3.61 -18.66
C LEU A 315 7.91 -4.30 -19.76
N GLY A 316 8.95 -3.62 -20.24
CA GLY A 316 9.75 -4.07 -21.39
C GLY A 316 10.72 -5.21 -21.05
N SER A 317 11.59 -5.01 -20.06
CA SER A 317 12.54 -6.03 -19.61
C SER A 317 12.68 -6.02 -18.10
N VAL A 318 12.67 -7.20 -17.48
CA VAL A 318 12.87 -7.37 -16.04
C VAL A 318 14.05 -8.29 -15.76
N THR A 319 14.78 -8.00 -14.68
CA THR A 319 15.88 -8.84 -14.22
C THR A 319 15.46 -9.61 -12.98
N VAL A 320 15.52 -10.93 -13.03
CA VAL A 320 15.06 -11.82 -11.95
C VAL A 320 16.21 -12.75 -11.53
N PRO A 321 16.34 -13.15 -10.24
CA PRO A 321 17.36 -14.11 -9.84
C PRO A 321 17.21 -15.44 -10.57
N ALA A 322 18.33 -16.04 -10.95
CA ALA A 322 18.34 -17.35 -11.60
C ALA A 322 17.68 -18.45 -10.74
N SER A 323 17.75 -18.31 -9.41
CA SER A 323 17.15 -19.21 -8.43
C SER A 323 15.66 -18.98 -8.18
N ALA A 324 15.08 -17.88 -8.68
CA ALA A 324 13.67 -17.58 -8.43
C ALA A 324 12.76 -18.52 -9.21
N GLN A 325 11.80 -19.11 -8.52
CA GLN A 325 10.70 -19.84 -9.13
C GLN A 325 9.66 -18.83 -9.64
N ILE A 326 9.26 -19.00 -10.89
CA ILE A 326 8.18 -18.23 -11.51
C ILE A 326 7.07 -19.25 -11.75
N GLU A 327 5.90 -19.02 -11.17
CA GLU A 327 4.78 -19.95 -11.30
C GLU A 327 4.24 -19.95 -12.74
N GLU A 328 4.01 -21.15 -13.29
CA GLU A 328 3.53 -21.37 -14.66
C GLU A 328 2.19 -22.11 -14.60
N TRP A 329 1.22 -21.72 -15.44
CA TRP A 329 -0.04 -22.45 -15.58
C TRP A 329 -0.14 -23.05 -16.98
N HIS A 330 -0.32 -24.36 -17.05
CA HIS A 330 -0.45 -25.12 -18.29
C HIS A 330 0.67 -24.86 -19.31
N GLY A 331 1.91 -24.66 -18.82
CA GLY A 331 3.08 -24.42 -19.67
C GLY A 331 3.24 -22.99 -20.19
N ASN A 332 2.43 -22.03 -19.71
CA ASN A 332 2.60 -20.61 -19.99
C ASN A 332 3.01 -19.85 -18.71
N ALA A 333 4.15 -19.17 -18.77
CA ALA A 333 4.63 -18.26 -17.72
C ALA A 333 3.84 -16.94 -17.75
N LEU A 334 2.64 -16.95 -17.15
CA LEU A 334 1.70 -15.80 -17.15
C LEU A 334 2.00 -14.75 -16.07
N ALA A 335 3.03 -14.95 -15.25
CA ALA A 335 3.45 -13.98 -14.24
C ALA A 335 3.76 -12.59 -14.81
N PHE A 336 4.18 -12.52 -16.08
CA PHE A 336 4.46 -11.28 -16.81
C PHE A 336 3.62 -11.19 -18.09
N HIS A 337 3.47 -9.96 -18.61
CA HIS A 337 2.84 -9.76 -19.91
C HIS A 337 3.67 -10.44 -21.03
N PRO A 338 3.07 -11.00 -22.09
CA PRO A 338 3.81 -11.69 -23.16
C PRO A 338 4.89 -10.85 -23.87
N SER A 339 4.80 -9.52 -23.79
CA SER A 339 5.80 -8.60 -24.33
C SER A 339 7.02 -8.37 -23.42
N THR A 340 6.97 -8.83 -22.17
CA THR A 340 8.03 -8.60 -21.19
C THR A 340 9.17 -9.59 -21.36
N THR A 341 10.38 -9.08 -21.57
CA THR A 341 11.60 -9.89 -21.63
C THR A 341 12.12 -10.18 -20.22
N VAL A 342 12.13 -11.45 -19.81
CA VAL A 342 12.65 -11.87 -18.50
C VAL A 342 14.12 -12.27 -18.62
N VAL A 343 15.01 -11.49 -18.00
CA VAL A 343 16.46 -11.75 -17.95
C VAL A 343 16.80 -12.41 -16.61
N ARG A 344 17.24 -13.67 -16.63
CA ARG A 344 17.71 -14.36 -15.42
C ARG A 344 19.19 -14.07 -15.18
N LEU A 345 19.54 -13.57 -13.99
CA LEU A 345 20.93 -13.33 -13.57
C LEU A 345 21.24 -14.01 -12.23
N PRO A 346 22.49 -14.49 -12.02
CA PRO A 346 22.94 -14.90 -10.69
C PRO A 346 22.84 -13.73 -9.69
N ALA A 347 22.47 -14.02 -8.44
CA ALA A 347 22.32 -13.01 -7.38
C ALA A 347 23.53 -12.07 -7.24
N ALA A 348 24.75 -12.61 -7.40
CA ALA A 348 25.98 -11.82 -7.38
C ALA A 348 26.06 -10.76 -8.50
N ARG A 349 25.59 -11.10 -9.71
CA ARG A 349 25.54 -10.16 -10.85
C ARG A 349 24.41 -9.14 -10.68
N MET A 350 23.28 -9.51 -10.10
CA MET A 350 22.21 -8.56 -9.76
C MET A 350 22.69 -7.52 -8.74
N ARG A 351 23.35 -7.96 -7.66
CA ARG A 351 23.94 -7.05 -6.67
C ARG A 351 25.00 -6.13 -7.28
N ALA A 352 25.84 -6.64 -8.19
CA ALA A 352 26.83 -5.83 -8.91
C ALA A 352 26.17 -4.77 -9.82
N ARG A 353 25.16 -5.17 -10.61
CA ARG A 353 24.40 -4.26 -11.49
C ARG A 353 23.67 -3.17 -10.70
N ARG A 354 23.08 -3.53 -9.55
CA ARG A 354 22.41 -2.60 -8.65
C ARG A 354 23.38 -1.65 -7.94
N ARG A 355 24.56 -2.13 -7.55
CA ARG A 355 25.63 -1.24 -7.05
C ARG A 355 26.08 -0.24 -8.12
N LEU A 356 26.17 -0.68 -9.38
CA LEU A 356 26.52 0.20 -10.48
C LEU A 356 25.43 1.26 -10.72
N SER A 357 24.15 0.87 -10.77
CA SER A 357 23.05 1.83 -10.94
C SER A 357 22.93 2.83 -9.78
N LEU A 358 23.21 2.40 -8.54
CA LEU A 358 23.26 3.30 -7.38
C LEU A 358 24.46 4.25 -7.42
N LEU A 359 25.58 3.84 -8.00
CA LEU A 359 26.76 4.69 -8.20
C LEU A 359 26.49 5.72 -9.31
N ASP A 360 25.82 5.34 -10.40
CA ASP A 360 25.36 6.27 -11.44
C ASP A 360 24.34 7.29 -10.91
N ALA A 361 23.47 6.88 -9.99
CA ALA A 361 22.49 7.77 -9.36
C ALA A 361 23.10 8.76 -8.34
N ARG A 362 24.32 8.50 -7.83
CA ARG A 362 24.95 9.27 -6.74
C ARG A 362 26.29 9.91 -7.09
N GLY A 363 26.89 9.64 -8.25
CA GLY A 363 28.27 10.03 -8.57
C GLY A 363 28.45 10.67 -9.96
N PRO A 364 29.52 11.46 -10.17
CA PRO A 364 29.88 11.96 -11.49
C PRO A 364 30.36 10.80 -12.40
N PRO A 365 30.17 10.90 -13.74
CA PRO A 365 30.38 9.82 -14.72
C PRO A 365 31.81 9.24 -14.78
N LEU A 366 32.78 9.84 -14.09
CA LEU A 366 34.15 9.36 -14.00
C LEU A 366 34.32 8.10 -13.17
N LEU A 367 33.45 7.87 -12.18
CA LEU A 367 33.62 6.77 -11.23
C LEU A 367 33.19 5.41 -11.84
N THR A 368 32.17 5.42 -12.70
CA THR A 368 31.76 4.25 -13.48
C THR A 368 32.75 3.90 -14.57
N PHE A 369 33.33 4.90 -15.25
CA PHE A 369 34.44 4.68 -16.19
C PHE A 369 35.66 4.03 -15.53
N LEU A 370 36.06 4.51 -14.34
CA LEU A 370 37.17 3.93 -13.59
C LEU A 370 36.86 2.50 -13.12
N LEU A 371 35.61 2.21 -12.73
CA LEU A 371 35.22 0.88 -12.29
C LEU A 371 35.19 -0.12 -13.46
N GLU A 372 34.66 0.27 -14.62
CA GLU A 372 34.72 -0.53 -15.84
C GLU A 372 36.16 -0.77 -16.27
N ALA A 373 37.01 0.26 -16.25
CA ALA A 373 38.43 0.12 -16.54
C ALA A 373 39.13 -0.89 -15.59
N VAL A 374 38.81 -0.86 -14.28
CA VAL A 374 39.35 -1.81 -13.30
C VAL A 374 38.84 -3.23 -13.52
N LEU A 375 37.57 -3.41 -13.90
CA LEU A 375 36.99 -4.72 -14.20
C LEU A 375 37.55 -5.30 -15.51
N SER A 376 37.70 -4.47 -16.54
CA SER A 376 38.36 -4.83 -17.79
C SER A 376 39.82 -5.21 -17.55
N TYR A 377 40.55 -4.43 -16.74
CA TYR A 377 41.91 -4.78 -16.32
C TYR A 377 41.96 -6.12 -15.57
N ARG A 378 41.01 -6.40 -14.67
CA ARG A 378 40.93 -7.70 -13.97
C ARG A 378 40.68 -8.88 -14.93
N ARG A 379 39.88 -8.71 -15.98
CA ARG A 379 39.63 -9.75 -17.01
C ARG A 379 40.86 -9.95 -17.92
N ALA A 380 41.52 -8.86 -18.28
CA ALA A 380 42.71 -8.88 -19.12
C ALA A 380 43.96 -9.38 -18.37
N ARG A 381 44.02 -9.23 -17.04
CA ARG A 381 45.17 -9.59 -16.19
C ARG A 381 45.72 -11.01 -16.46
N PRO A 382 44.93 -12.10 -16.37
CA PRO A 382 45.47 -13.46 -16.61
C PRO A 382 45.95 -13.66 -18.05
N LEU A 383 45.29 -13.07 -19.04
CA LEU A 383 45.73 -13.12 -20.44
C LEU A 383 47.05 -12.36 -20.62
N LEU A 384 47.20 -11.21 -19.96
CA LEU A 384 48.41 -10.39 -20.00
C LEU A 384 49.60 -11.12 -19.37
N PHE A 385 49.40 -11.74 -18.20
CA PHE A 385 50.44 -12.54 -17.55
C PHE A 385 50.79 -13.78 -18.37
N GLY A 386 49.81 -14.49 -18.93
CA GLY A 386 50.06 -15.61 -19.82
C GLY A 386 50.80 -15.21 -21.10
N TRP A 387 50.47 -14.06 -21.69
CA TRP A 387 51.20 -13.52 -22.84
C TRP A 387 52.64 -13.15 -22.47
N LEU A 388 52.85 -12.45 -21.34
CA LEU A 388 54.19 -12.08 -20.86
C LEU A 388 55.08 -13.30 -20.60
N GLU A 389 54.54 -14.36 -20.00
CA GLU A 389 55.28 -15.63 -19.82
C GLU A 389 55.68 -16.24 -21.16
N ARG A 390 54.78 -16.27 -22.15
CA ARG A 390 55.08 -16.80 -23.48
C ARG A 390 56.10 -15.95 -24.25
N VAL A 391 56.08 -14.63 -24.08
CA VAL A 391 57.07 -13.71 -24.66
C VAL A 391 58.43 -13.94 -24.00
N GLN A 392 58.47 -14.09 -22.68
CA GLN A 392 59.73 -14.27 -21.94
C GLN A 392 60.46 -15.56 -22.32
N VAL A 393 59.74 -16.64 -22.66
CA VAL A 393 60.29 -17.87 -23.23
C VAL A 393 60.84 -17.65 -24.66
N ARG A 394 60.28 -16.71 -25.42
CA ARG A 394 60.64 -16.41 -26.82
C ARG A 394 61.74 -15.35 -26.98
N ILE A 395 62.09 -14.60 -25.93
CA ILE A 395 63.14 -13.56 -25.98
C ILE A 395 64.51 -14.09 -26.45
N GLY A 396 64.81 -15.38 -26.25
CA GLY A 396 66.02 -16.01 -26.75
C GLY A 396 66.03 -16.38 -28.24
N SER A 397 64.90 -16.28 -28.95
CA SER A 397 64.73 -16.80 -30.33
C SER A 397 64.39 -15.74 -31.39
N TYR A 398 64.47 -14.45 -31.05
CA TYR A 398 64.26 -13.38 -32.02
C TYR A 398 65.45 -13.22 -32.97
N GLY A 399 65.38 -13.90 -34.11
CA GLY A 399 66.30 -13.69 -35.25
C GLY A 399 66.12 -12.32 -35.93
N PRO A 400 67.06 -11.91 -36.80
CA PRO A 400 67.11 -10.58 -37.43
C PRO A 400 65.91 -10.29 -38.34
N ASP A 401 65.19 -11.31 -38.81
CA ASP A 401 64.14 -11.20 -39.82
C ASP A 401 62.79 -10.70 -39.28
N GLY A 402 62.67 -10.44 -37.97
CA GLY A 402 61.48 -9.80 -37.36
C GLY A 402 60.19 -10.64 -37.40
N ALA A 403 60.18 -11.81 -38.05
CA ALA A 403 59.00 -12.66 -38.21
C ALA A 403 58.40 -13.14 -36.87
N ALA A 404 59.24 -13.40 -35.87
CA ALA A 404 58.79 -13.75 -34.53
C ALA A 404 58.09 -12.58 -33.82
N ARG A 405 58.54 -11.33 -34.03
CA ARG A 405 57.89 -10.13 -33.48
C ARG A 405 56.52 -9.89 -34.13
N LYS A 406 56.40 -10.17 -35.43
CA LYS A 406 55.12 -10.04 -36.15
C LYS A 406 54.08 -11.04 -35.65
N ARG A 407 54.47 -12.30 -35.42
CA ARG A 407 53.58 -13.32 -34.86
C ARG A 407 53.14 -13.00 -33.44
N ASP A 408 54.03 -12.51 -32.58
CA ASP A 408 53.65 -12.15 -31.20
C ASP A 408 52.69 -10.96 -31.15
N ARG A 409 52.81 -10.04 -32.12
CA ARG A 409 51.87 -8.94 -32.29
C ARG A 409 50.50 -9.43 -32.79
N GLU A 410 50.46 -10.33 -33.76
CA GLU A 410 49.22 -10.94 -34.24
C GLU A 410 48.54 -11.78 -33.16
N GLU A 411 49.31 -12.49 -32.33
CA GLU A 411 48.80 -13.24 -31.16
C GLU A 411 48.27 -12.31 -30.07
N PHE A 412 48.95 -11.19 -29.81
CA PHE A 412 48.45 -10.15 -28.90
C PHE A 412 47.17 -9.51 -29.43
N GLU A 413 47.14 -9.12 -30.71
CA GLU A 413 45.95 -8.54 -31.35
C GLU A 413 44.80 -9.56 -31.41
N GLY A 414 45.08 -10.87 -31.49
CA GLY A 414 44.08 -11.94 -31.41
C GLY A 414 43.53 -12.18 -29.99
N ASP A 415 44.40 -12.22 -28.98
CA ASP A 415 44.02 -12.45 -27.57
C ASP A 415 43.25 -11.26 -26.97
N PHE A 416 43.52 -10.04 -27.45
CA PHE A 416 42.96 -8.79 -26.90
C PHE A 416 42.01 -8.06 -27.86
N GLY A 417 41.87 -8.46 -29.12
CA GLY A 417 41.07 -7.72 -30.13
C GLY A 417 39.55 -7.74 -29.93
N GLY A 418 39.04 -8.53 -28.98
CA GLY A 418 37.62 -8.64 -28.65
C GLY A 418 37.25 -8.23 -27.22
N ILE A 419 38.19 -7.66 -26.47
CA ILE A 419 37.99 -7.08 -25.13
C ILE A 419 37.92 -5.56 -25.28
#